data_AF-A0A2K8X1B8-F1
#
_entry.id   AF-A0A2K8X1B8-F1
#
_cell.length_a   1.000
_cell.length_b   1.000
_cell.length_c   1.000
_cell.angle_alpha   90.00
_cell.angle_beta   90.00
_cell.angle_gamma   90.00
#
_symmetry.space_group_name_H-M   'P 1'
#
loop_
_entity.id
_entity.type
_entity.pdbx_description
1 polymer ?
#
loop_
_entity_poly.entity_id
_entity_poly.type
_entity_poly.pdbx_seq_one_letter_code
_entity_poly.pdbx_strand_id
1 'polypeptide(L)'
;MTKLQVEYIRLGLSFIVFTFIITLLFVLINQVEIQWFISFSEVLILPALILSISIPIWMIVDLIRKKVADKSIFNLTFFINVISILLLLFAIKIFN
;
A
#
# COMPACT_ATOMS: atom_id res chain seq x y z
N MET A 1 0.30 21.96 7.63
CA MET A 1 -0.62 20.83 7.37
C MET A 1 -1.22 20.39 8.70
N THR A 2 -2.54 20.24 8.79
CA THR A 2 -3.19 19.78 10.03
C THR A 2 -2.93 18.27 10.24
N LYS A 3 -2.98 17.78 11.48
CA LYS A 3 -2.78 16.35 11.77
C LYS A 3 -3.76 15.46 11.00
N LEU A 4 -5.00 15.92 10.86
CA LEU A 4 -6.04 15.23 10.10
C LEU A 4 -5.71 15.16 8.60
N GLN A 5 -5.20 16.23 7.99
CA GLN A 5 -4.76 16.23 6.58
C GLN A 5 -3.65 15.21 6.32
N VAL A 6 -2.71 15.07 7.26
CA VAL A 6 -1.63 14.09 7.17
C VAL A 6 -2.18 12.66 7.18
N GLU A 7 -3.17 12.37 8.04
CA GLU A 7 -3.83 11.06 8.07
C GLU A 7 -4.58 10.74 6.77
N TYR A 8 -5.30 11.70 6.19
CA TYR A 8 -5.95 11.51 4.89
C TYR A 8 -4.97 11.28 3.73
N ILE A 9 -3.84 11.99 3.72
CA ILE A 9 -2.79 11.75 2.71
C ILE A 9 -2.23 10.35 2.85
N ARG A 10 -1.99 9.92 4.08
CA ARG A 10 -1.50 8.56 4.36
C ARG A 10 -2.50 7.51 3.88
N LEU A 11 -3.80 7.71 4.18
CA LEU A 11 -4.87 6.85 3.68
C LEU A 11 -4.90 6.81 2.16
N GLY A 12 -4.80 7.98 1.50
CA GLY A 12 -4.77 8.08 0.04
C GLY A 12 -3.59 7.32 -0.57
N LEU A 13 -2.39 7.49 -0.01
CA LEU A 13 -1.20 6.76 -0.45
C LEU A 13 -1.34 5.25 -0.25
N SER A 14 -1.80 4.81 0.92
CA SER A 14 -2.06 3.39 1.18
C SER A 14 -3.09 2.81 0.21
N PHE A 15 -4.14 3.57 -0.12
CA PHE A 15 -5.17 3.14 -1.05
C PHE A 15 -4.67 3.04 -2.50
N ILE A 16 -3.82 3.99 -2.94
CA ILE A 16 -3.18 3.94 -4.26
C ILE A 16 -2.29 2.70 -4.37
N VAL A 17 -1.45 2.46 -3.36
CA VAL A 17 -0.57 1.28 -3.32
C VAL A 17 -1.38 -0.02 -3.33
N PHE A 18 -2.45 -0.09 -2.53
CA PHE A 18 -3.36 -1.23 -2.51
C PHE A 18 -4.01 -1.50 -3.87
N THR A 19 -4.52 -0.46 -4.52
CA THR A 19 -5.15 -0.57 -5.84
C THR A 19 -4.15 -1.04 -6.91
N PHE A 20 -2.93 -0.51 -6.87
CA PHE A 20 -1.83 -0.96 -7.72
C PHE A 20 -1.51 -2.45 -7.51
N ILE A 21 -1.35 -2.90 -6.26
CA ILE A 21 -1.05 -4.31 -5.95
C ILE A 21 -2.15 -5.24 -6.45
N ILE A 22 -3.43 -4.90 -6.23
CA ILE A 22 -4.56 -5.71 -6.74
C ILE A 22 -4.55 -5.77 -8.26
N THR A 23 -4.34 -4.63 -8.92
CA THR A 23 -4.34 -4.58 -10.40
C THR A 23 -3.19 -5.39 -10.96
N LEU A 24 -2.00 -5.28 -10.35
CA LEU A 24 -0.83 -6.07 -10.72
C LEU A 24 -1.10 -7.57 -10.57
N LEU A 25 -1.62 -7.99 -9.42
CA LEU A 25 -1.99 -9.39 -9.18
C LEU A 25 -3.05 -9.89 -10.17
N PHE A 26 -4.07 -9.09 -10.47
CA PHE A 26 -5.08 -9.43 -11.46
C PHE A 26 -4.47 -9.66 -12.84
N VAL A 27 -3.60 -8.77 -13.28
CA VAL A 27 -2.90 -8.89 -14.58
C VAL A 27 -2.04 -10.15 -14.63
N LEU A 28 -1.27 -10.41 -13.57
CA LEU A 28 -0.38 -11.57 -13.48
C LEU A 28 -1.15 -12.90 -13.42
N ILE A 29 -2.22 -12.98 -12.63
CA ILE A 29 -3.03 -14.21 -12.48
C ILE A 29 -3.78 -14.54 -13.76
N ASN A 30 -4.35 -13.53 -14.43
CA ASN A 30 -5.13 -13.72 -15.66
C ASN A 30 -4.27 -13.72 -16.92
N GLN A 31 -2.94 -13.66 -16.80
CA GLN A 31 -1.98 -13.65 -17.92
C GLN A 31 -2.31 -12.58 -18.96
N VAL A 32 -2.70 -11.39 -18.48
CA VAL A 32 -3.11 -10.29 -19.35
C VAL A 32 -1.88 -9.60 -19.93
N GLU A 33 -1.63 -9.77 -21.22
CA GLU A 33 -0.46 -9.22 -21.91
C GLU A 33 -0.63 -7.75 -22.33
N ILE A 34 -0.74 -6.85 -21.36
CA ILE A 34 -0.82 -5.40 -21.61
C ILE A 34 0.57 -4.78 -21.44
N GLN A 35 1.29 -4.58 -22.54
CA GLN A 35 2.69 -4.11 -22.55
C GLN A 35 2.90 -2.81 -21.76
N TRP A 36 2.04 -1.80 -21.93
CA TRP A 36 2.20 -0.52 -21.22
C TRP A 36 2.07 -0.69 -19.70
N PHE A 37 1.20 -1.59 -19.25
CA PHE A 37 0.99 -1.85 -17.82
C PHE A 37 2.17 -2.62 -17.24
N ILE A 38 2.71 -3.59 -17.98
CA ILE A 38 3.90 -4.34 -17.58
C ILE A 38 5.08 -3.38 -17.36
N SER A 39 5.42 -2.55 -18.36
CA SER A 39 6.52 -1.58 -18.23
C SER A 39 6.28 -0.55 -17.12
N PHE A 40 5.04 -0.10 -16.95
CA PHE A 40 4.68 0.80 -15.85
C PHE A 40 4.84 0.13 -14.48
N SER A 41 4.44 -1.14 -14.36
CA SER A 41 4.51 -1.90 -13.12
C SER A 41 5.95 -2.17 -12.69
N GLU A 42 6.88 -2.42 -13.63
CA GLU A 42 8.30 -2.59 -13.32
C GLU A 42 8.89 -1.37 -12.62
N VAL A 43 8.50 -0.17 -13.05
CA VAL A 43 8.95 1.09 -12.43
C VAL A 43 8.28 1.32 -11.09
N LEU A 44 6.99 1.01 -10.96
CA LEU A 44 6.20 1.30 -9.75
C LEU A 44 6.31 0.24 -8.65
N ILE A 45 6.79 -0.97 -8.93
CA ILE A 45 6.97 -2.04 -7.94
C ILE A 45 7.87 -1.56 -6.80
N LEU A 46 9.01 -0.94 -7.11
CA LEU A 46 9.96 -0.50 -6.08
C LEU A 46 9.37 0.63 -5.19
N PRO A 47 8.81 1.73 -5.74
CA PRO A 47 8.05 2.71 -4.96
C PRO A 47 6.92 2.10 -4.13
N ALA A 48 6.15 1.17 -4.69
CA ALA A 48 5.03 0.53 -4.00
C ALA A 48 5.51 -0.31 -2.81
N LEU A 49 6.63 -1.03 -2.95
CA LEU A 49 7.27 -1.77 -1.86
C LEU A 49 7.74 -0.84 -0.75
N ILE A 50 8.45 0.25 -1.10
CA ILE A 50 8.94 1.24 -0.13
C ILE A 50 7.76 1.86 0.64
N LEU A 51 6.68 2.24 -0.04
CA LEU A 51 5.48 2.80 0.59
C LEU A 51 4.77 1.77 1.48
N SER A 52 4.66 0.52 1.03
CA SER A 52 4.03 -0.57 1.78
C SER A 52 4.70 -0.85 3.12
N ILE A 53 6.01 -0.57 3.24
CA ILE A 53 6.78 -0.74 4.49
C ILE A 53 6.84 0.56 5.29
N SER A 54 7.12 1.67 4.63
CA SER A 54 7.33 2.97 5.30
C SER A 54 6.04 3.53 5.93
N ILE A 55 4.87 3.32 5.31
CA ILE A 55 3.61 3.82 5.87
C ILE A 55 3.28 3.12 7.21
N PRO A 56 3.29 1.77 7.32
CA PRO A 56 3.13 1.10 8.61
C PRO A 56 4.13 1.55 9.68
N ILE A 57 5.41 1.70 9.33
CA ILE A 57 6.44 2.18 10.26
C ILE A 57 6.07 3.56 10.78
N TRP A 58 5.67 4.47 9.88
CA TRP A 58 5.24 5.81 10.25
C TRP A 58 4.02 5.77 11.17
N MET A 59 3.04 4.90 10.89
CA MET A 59 1.87 4.73 11.74
C MET A 59 2.21 4.21 13.14
N ILE A 60 3.13 3.24 13.25
CA ILE A 60 3.59 2.72 14.55
C ILE A 60 4.26 3.85 15.36
N VAL A 61 5.10 4.66 14.73
CA VAL A 61 5.74 5.82 15.37
C VAL A 61 4.70 6.83 15.87
N ASP A 62 3.67 7.13 15.08
CA ASP A 62 2.60 8.03 15.49
C ASP A 62 1.75 7.47 16.64
N LEU A 63 1.51 6.16 16.64
CA LEU A 63 0.80 5.46 17.72
C LEU A 63 1.58 5.55 19.04
N ILE A 64 2.88 5.26 19.03
CA ILE A 64 3.77 5.36 20.21
C ILE A 64 3.83 6.80 20.72
N ARG A 65 3.89 7.77 19.81
CA ARG A 65 3.92 9.21 20.15
C ARG A 65 2.54 9.77 20.52
N LYS A 66 1.48 8.95 20.53
CA LYS A 66 0.08 9.36 20.77
C LYS A 66 -0.36 10.53 19.86
N LYS A 67 0.11 10.56 18.61
CA LYS A 67 -0.16 11.62 17.63
C LYS A 67 -1.31 11.31 16.67
N VAL A 68 -2.18 10.37 17.03
CA VAL A 68 -3.36 9.99 16.25
C VAL A 68 -4.46 11.05 16.42
N ALA A 69 -4.92 11.61 15.30
CA ALA A 69 -6.00 12.59 15.26
C ALA A 69 -7.37 11.91 15.13
N ASP A 70 -7.50 10.95 14.22
CA ASP A 70 -8.72 10.16 14.02
C ASP A 70 -8.41 8.66 14.05
N LYS A 71 -9.00 7.96 15.03
CA LYS A 71 -8.81 6.52 15.21
C LYS A 71 -9.42 5.69 14.07
N SER A 72 -10.50 6.15 13.45
CA SER A 72 -11.15 5.44 12.35
C SER A 72 -10.27 5.45 11.10
N ILE A 73 -9.78 6.63 10.72
CA ILE A 73 -8.88 6.80 9.57
C ILE A 73 -7.58 6.03 9.78
N PHE A 74 -7.02 6.13 10.99
CA PHE A 74 -5.83 5.37 11.37
C PHE A 74 -6.07 3.85 11.23
N ASN A 75 -7.14 3.31 11.80
CA ASN A 75 -7.43 1.88 11.74
C ASN A 75 -7.69 1.40 10.31
N LEU A 76 -8.40 2.18 9.50
CA LEU A 76 -8.64 1.86 8.08
C LEU A 76 -7.33 1.83 7.29
N THR A 77 -6.48 2.84 7.48
CA THR A 77 -5.16 2.90 6.81
C THR A 77 -4.30 1.71 7.22
N PHE A 78 -4.33 1.32 8.50
CA PHE A 78 -3.59 0.18 9.02
C PHE A 78 -4.07 -1.13 8.40
N PHE A 79 -5.39 -1.33 8.36
CA PHE A 79 -6.03 -2.49 7.76
C PHE A 79 -5.65 -2.65 6.28
N ILE A 80 -5.74 -1.56 5.50
CA ILE A 80 -5.35 -1.56 4.08
C ILE A 80 -3.88 -1.97 3.94
N ASN A 81 -2.98 -1.39 4.73
CA ASN A 81 -1.56 -1.74 4.65
C ASN A 81 -1.28 -3.21 5.01
N VAL A 82 -1.94 -3.75 6.04
CA VAL A 82 -1.79 -5.17 6.40
C VAL A 82 -2.21 -6.07 5.24
N ILE A 83 -3.36 -5.78 4.62
CA ILE A 83 -3.80 -6.55 3.44
C ILE A 83 -2.82 -6.39 2.29
N SER A 84 -2.35 -5.18 1.99
CA SER A 84 -1.35 -4.95 0.94
C SER A 84 -0.08 -5.78 1.14
N ILE A 85 0.43 -5.87 2.38
CA ILE A 85 1.59 -6.71 2.70
C ILE A 85 1.28 -8.20 2.49
N LEU A 86 0.11 -8.67 2.94
CA LEU A 86 -0.30 -10.07 2.73
C LEU A 86 -0.41 -10.41 1.24
N LEU A 87 -0.94 -9.49 0.43
CA LEU A 87 -1.04 -9.65 -1.03
C LEU A 87 0.34 -9.69 -1.69
N LEU A 88 1.29 -8.86 -1.25
CA LEU A 88 2.66 -8.91 -1.73
C LEU A 88 3.35 -10.23 -1.37
N LEU A 89 3.17 -10.72 -0.14
CA LEU A 89 3.71 -12.03 0.28
C LEU A 89 3.08 -13.18 -0.52
N PHE A 90 1.78 -13.08 -0.81
CA PHE A 90 1.09 -14.02 -1.69
C PHE A 90 1.68 -14.01 -3.11
N ALA A 91 1.92 -12.82 -3.68
CA ALA A 91 2.58 -12.67 -4.97
C ALA A 91 3.95 -13.37 -4.98
N ILE A 92 4.79 -13.09 -3.98
CA ILE A 92 6.11 -13.72 -3.85
C ILE A 92 5.99 -15.24 -3.80
N LYS A 93 5.03 -15.79 -3.05
CA LYS A 93 4.86 -17.25 -2.94
C LYS A 93 4.39 -17.93 -4.23
N ILE A 94 3.60 -17.25 -5.05
CA ILE A 94 3.06 -17.82 -6.30
C ILE A 94 4.06 -17.70 -7.45
N PHE A 95 4.87 -16.63 -7.47
CA PHE A 95 5.75 -16.31 -8.59
C PHE A 95 7.25 -16.66 -8.36
N ASN A 96 7.64 -17.11 -7.15
CA ASN A 96 8.90 -17.83 -6.89
C ASN A 96 8.65 -19.33 -6.76
#